data_AF-A0A832TYW8-F1
#
_entry.id   AF-A0A832TYW8-F1
#
_cell.length_a   1.000
_cell.length_b   1.000
_cell.length_c   1.000
_cell.angle_alpha   90.00
_cell.angle_beta   90.00
_cell.angle_gamma   90.00
#
_symmetry.space_group_name_H-M   'P 1'
#
loop_
_entity.id
_entity.type
_entity.pdbx_description
1 polymer ?
#
loop_
_entity_poly.entity_id
_entity_poly.type
_entity_poly.pdbx_seq_one_letter_code
_entity_poly.pdbx_strand_id
1 'polypeptide(L)' 'INSKHAMNATHTFTKPGTYNVTLNVTNTDGSSSITRSGYVTVKSE' A
#
# COMPACT_ATOMS: atom_id res chain seq x y z
N ILE A 1 2.12 12.80 9.99
CA ILE A 1 3.43 12.53 9.33
C ILE A 1 4.02 13.89 8.98
N ASN A 2 5.12 14.31 9.61
CA ASN A 2 5.78 15.59 9.33
C ASN A 2 7.03 15.36 8.45
N SER A 3 6.81 14.92 7.20
CA SER A 3 7.89 14.73 6.21
C SER A 3 7.51 15.44 4.91
N LYS A 4 8.45 16.18 4.31
CA LYS A 4 8.26 16.86 3.02
C LYS A 4 8.01 15.90 1.84
N HIS A 5 8.30 14.61 2.02
CA HIS A 5 8.09 13.57 0.99
C HIS A 5 6.94 12.63 1.36
N ALA A 6 6.08 13.00 2.32
CA ALA A 6 4.91 12.21 2.65
C ALA A 6 3.95 12.17 1.47
N MET A 7 3.64 10.97 0.99
CA MET A 7 2.71 10.74 -0.11
C MET A 7 1.47 10.00 0.41
N ASN A 8 0.28 10.45 0.00
CA ASN A 8 -0.98 9.77 0.28
C ASN A 8 -1.46 9.09 -1.01
N ALA A 9 -1.93 7.84 -0.89
CA ALA A 9 -2.54 7.10 -2.00
C ALA A 9 -3.91 6.58 -1.56
N THR A 10 -4.88 6.65 -2.45
CA THR A 10 -6.22 6.10 -2.25
C THR A 10 -6.50 5.02 -3.30
N HIS A 11 -7.14 3.94 -2.88
CA HIS A 11 -7.55 2.86 -3.76
C HIS A 11 -8.86 2.26 -3.25
N THR A 12 -9.79 1.98 -4.18
CA THR A 12 -11.10 1.41 -3.86
C THR A 12 -11.18 -0.02 -4.37
N PHE A 13 -11.38 -0.96 -3.44
CA PHE A 13 -11.56 -2.37 -3.76
C PHE A 13 -13.05 -2.67 -3.97
N THR A 14 -13.41 -3.12 -5.17
CA THR A 14 -14.82 -3.35 -5.55
C THR A 14 -15.27 -4.81 -5.42
N LYS A 15 -14.34 -5.72 -5.12
CA LYS A 15 -14.61 -7.15 -4.98
C LYS A 15 -14.26 -7.62 -3.57
N PRO A 16 -15.04 -8.52 -2.97
CA PRO A 16 -14.65 -9.21 -1.76
C PRO A 16 -13.34 -9.97 -1.96
N GLY A 17 -12.47 -9.94 -0.95
CA GLY A 17 -11.16 -10.55 -1.03
C GLY A 17 -10.20 -10.08 0.05
N THR A 18 -9.10 -10.79 0.17
CA THR A 18 -7.97 -10.44 1.03
C THR A 18 -6.82 -9.95 0.15
N TYR A 19 -6.31 -8.75 0.43
CA TYR A 19 -5.32 -8.07 -0.40
C TYR A 19 -4.03 -7.81 0.37
N ASN A 20 -2.91 -8.14 -0.28
CA ASN A 20 -1.58 -7.74 0.16
C ASN A 20 -1.32 -6.31 -0.32
N VAL A 21 -0.73 -5.47 0.55
CA VAL A 21 -0.36 -4.10 0.21
C VAL A 21 1.14 -3.98 0.25
N THR A 22 1.74 -3.60 -0.89
CA THR A 22 3.18 -3.37 -1.02
C THR A 22 3.44 -1.89 -1.26
N LEU A 23 4.27 -1.29 -0.42
CA LEU A 23 4.84 0.03 -0.63
C LEU A 23 6.25 -0.15 -1.20
N ASN A 24 6.52 0.42 -2.37
CA ASN A 24 7.86 0.49 -2.95
C ASN A 24 8.32 1.95 -3.02
N VAL A 25 9.52 2.22 -2.53
CA VAL A 25 10.17 3.53 -2.55
C VAL A 25 11.47 3.40 -3.33
N THR A 26 11.70 4.27 -4.31
CA THR A 26 12.90 4.28 -5.16
C THR A 26 13.51 5.67 -5.17
N ASN A 27 14.84 5.75 -5.13
CA ASN A 27 15.63 6.96 -5.37
C ASN A 27 16.78 6.65 -6.35
N THR A 28 17.71 7.59 -6.52
CA THR A 28 18.87 7.43 -7.41
C THR A 28 19.83 6.31 -6.97
N ASP A 29 19.82 5.98 -5.68
CA ASP A 29 20.80 5.05 -5.08
C ASP A 29 20.22 3.64 -4.92
N GLY A 30 18.91 3.46 -5.09
CA GLY A 30 18.28 2.15 -5.05
C GLY A 30 16.78 2.17 -4.75
N SER A 31 16.27 1.02 -4.32
CA SER A 31 14.88 0.83 -3.95
C SER A 31 14.74 0.07 -2.64
N SER A 32 13.61 0.28 -1.97
CA SER A 32 13.21 -0.43 -0.76
C SER A 32 11.72 -0.68 -0.81
N SER A 33 11.31 -1.89 -0.41
CA SER A 33 9.91 -2.27 -0.41
C SER A 33 9.49 -2.85 0.94
N ILE A 34 8.23 -2.60 1.31
CA ILE A 34 7.58 -3.18 2.47
C ILE A 34 6.26 -3.78 2.00
N THR A 35 6.06 -5.05 2.28
CA THR A 35 4.80 -5.76 2.00
C THR A 35 4.09 -6.06 3.31
N ARG A 36 2.81 -5.70 3.37
CA ARG A 36 1.88 -6.11 4.41
C ARG A 36 0.91 -7.14 3.82
N SER A 37 1.10 -8.40 4.22
CA SER A 37 0.26 -9.50 3.77
C SER A 37 -1.12 -9.43 4.42
N GLY A 38 -2.18 -9.68 3.64
CA GLY A 38 -3.57 -9.68 4.10
C GLY A 38 -4.05 -8.39 4.75
N TYR A 39 -3.42 -7.26 4.41
CA TYR A 39 -3.61 -5.99 5.11
C TYR A 39 -5.00 -5.40 4.92
N VAL A 40 -5.67 -5.71 3.81
CA VAL A 40 -7.05 -5.29 3.55
C VAL A 40 -7.91 -6.53 3.35
N THR A 41 -9.02 -6.60 4.10
CA THR A 41 -10.06 -7.62 3.92
C THR A 41 -11.36 -6.93 3.56
N VAL A 42 -11.86 -7.19 2.35
CA VAL A 42 -13.16 -6.71 1.88
C VAL A 42 -14.13 -7.88 1.97
N LYS A 43 -15.23 -7.67 2.70
CA LYS A 43 -16.31 -8.66 2.79
C LYS A 43 -17.37 -8.35 1.74
N SER A 44 -18.08 -9.38 1.31
CA SER A 44 -19.38 -9.18 0.65
C SER A 44 -20.36 -8.61 1.69
N GLU A 45 -21.28 -7.77 1.22
CA GLU A 45 -22.53 -7.51 1.96
C GLU A 45 -23.38 -8.77 2.08
#